data_AF-A0A348YC01-F1
#
_entry.id   AF-A0A348YC01-F1
#
_cell.length_a   1.000
_cell.length_b   1.000
_cell.length_c   1.000
_cell.angle_alpha   90.00
_cell.angle_beta   90.00
_cell.angle_gamma   90.00
#
_symmetry.space_group_name_H-M   'P 1'
#
loop_
_entity.id
_entity.type
_entity.pdbx_description
1 polymer ?
#
loop_
_entity_poly.entity_id
_entity_poly.type
_entity_poly.pdbx_seq_one_letter_code
_entity_poly.pdbx_strand_id
1 'polypeptide(L)'
;AKWQIFGQQVLMARMMLPAPVILNLANPNAGLAIGDYLGLAHKADTTPEQLTVQEQAILSQPFVPYNLDAWDGYGSARELLLNAAKKLNKNLVVLSGDTHNAWASNLTNKNGESVGVEFATSSVSSPGFEEYLPNTPPATLQSVLTQLITDLQYMNPNQRGYMIITAKPESCQSEWVFVSDILIQTYSSEVGQTLKVLAGENKLRD
;
A
#
# COMPACT_ATOMS: atom_id res chain seq x y z
N ALA A 1 21.78 -0.97 17.43
CA ALA A 1 20.67 -1.93 17.20
C ALA A 1 20.74 -2.46 15.77
N LYS A 2 20.34 -3.72 15.54
CA LYS A 2 20.33 -4.32 14.20
C LYS A 2 19.25 -3.71 13.30
N TRP A 3 18.07 -3.47 13.86
CA TRP A 3 16.94 -2.82 13.21
C TRP A 3 16.83 -1.35 13.60
N GLN A 4 16.44 -0.51 12.66
CA GLN A 4 15.97 0.84 12.91
C GLN A 4 14.47 0.85 12.67
N ILE A 5 13.69 0.86 13.75
CA ILE A 5 12.23 0.92 13.67
C ILE A 5 11.80 2.39 13.77
N PHE A 6 11.01 2.84 12.80
CA PHE A 6 10.45 4.18 12.76
C PHE A 6 8.92 4.08 12.83
N GLY A 7 8.36 4.34 14.01
CA GLY A 7 6.91 4.36 14.23
C GLY A 7 6.35 5.76 13.96
N GLN A 8 5.30 5.82 13.14
CA GLN A 8 4.59 7.05 12.77
C GLN A 8 3.15 6.70 12.34
N GLN A 9 2.35 7.69 11.91
CA GLN A 9 0.90 7.49 11.73
C GLN A 9 0.50 7.08 10.30
N VAL A 10 1.10 7.63 9.26
CA VAL A 10 0.56 7.63 7.88
C VAL A 10 1.44 6.88 6.89
N LEU A 11 0.90 6.34 5.80
CA LEU A 11 1.69 5.52 4.87
C LEU A 11 2.90 6.27 4.29
N MET A 12 4.07 5.63 4.36
CA MET A 12 5.38 6.11 3.88
C MET A 12 5.62 5.74 2.43
N ALA A 13 5.20 4.54 2.00
CA ALA A 13 5.40 4.09 0.63
C ALA A 13 4.79 5.05 -0.40
N ARG A 14 5.36 5.08 -1.61
CA ARG A 14 4.83 5.86 -2.72
C ARG A 14 3.55 5.22 -3.23
N MET A 15 2.40 5.82 -2.94
CA MET A 15 1.10 5.33 -3.39
C MET A 15 0.64 6.12 -4.61
N MET A 16 1.29 5.87 -5.74
CA MET A 16 0.98 6.59 -6.97
C MET A 16 -0.11 5.85 -7.75
N LEU A 17 -1.17 6.55 -8.16
CA LEU A 17 -2.25 5.99 -8.98
C LEU A 17 -2.45 6.83 -10.24
N PRO A 18 -2.98 6.25 -11.32
CA PRO A 18 -3.30 7.00 -12.54
C PRO A 18 -4.25 8.16 -12.25
N ALA A 19 -3.98 9.35 -12.79
CA ALA A 19 -4.81 10.53 -12.56
C ALA A 19 -6.31 10.32 -12.88
N PRO A 20 -6.71 9.61 -13.96
CA PRO A 20 -8.11 9.29 -14.21
C PRO A 20 -8.78 8.50 -13.09
N VAL A 21 -8.05 7.61 -12.42
CA VAL A 21 -8.56 6.84 -11.29
C VAL A 21 -8.80 7.75 -10.08
N ILE A 22 -7.83 8.61 -9.75
CA ILE A 22 -7.97 9.56 -8.65
C ILE A 22 -9.12 10.54 -8.89
N LEU A 23 -9.28 11.03 -10.13
CA LEU A 23 -10.39 11.92 -10.50
C LEU A 23 -11.74 11.21 -10.34
N ASN A 24 -11.83 9.91 -10.66
CA ASN A 24 -13.05 9.13 -10.48
C ASN A 24 -13.43 8.99 -8.99
N LEU A 25 -12.45 8.81 -8.10
CA LEU A 25 -12.69 8.74 -6.65
C LEU A 25 -13.23 10.07 -6.10
N ALA A 26 -12.79 11.21 -6.63
CA ALA A 26 -13.28 12.52 -6.24
C ALA A 26 -14.66 12.84 -6.86
N ASN A 27 -14.88 12.44 -8.12
CA ASN A 27 -16.13 12.59 -8.84
C ASN A 27 -16.24 11.46 -9.89
N PRO A 28 -17.22 10.54 -9.76
CA PRO A 28 -17.37 9.41 -10.67
C PRO A 28 -17.49 9.77 -12.16
N ASN A 29 -17.91 11.00 -12.48
CA ASN A 29 -18.04 11.50 -13.86
C ASN A 29 -16.77 12.18 -14.40
N ALA A 30 -15.75 12.41 -13.57
CA ALA A 30 -14.54 13.16 -13.93
C ALA A 30 -13.35 12.27 -14.31
N GLY A 31 -13.49 10.95 -14.19
CA GLY A 31 -12.39 10.02 -14.36
C GLY A 31 -12.86 8.63 -14.77
N LEU A 32 -11.95 7.67 -14.67
CA LEU A 32 -12.19 6.27 -15.02
C LEU A 32 -12.19 5.40 -13.76
N ALA A 33 -13.18 4.52 -13.61
CA ALA A 33 -13.20 3.58 -12.50
C ALA A 33 -11.97 2.68 -12.54
N ILE A 34 -11.46 2.29 -11.38
CA ILE A 34 -10.18 1.58 -11.28
C ILE A 34 -10.17 0.24 -12.02
N GLY A 35 -11.31 -0.47 -12.04
CA GLY A 35 -11.48 -1.71 -12.79
C GLY A 35 -11.43 -1.51 -14.30
N ASP A 36 -12.05 -0.44 -14.81
CA ASP A 36 -12.01 -0.11 -16.24
C ASP A 36 -10.60 0.32 -16.66
N TYR A 37 -9.90 1.07 -15.81
CA TYR A 37 -8.50 1.41 -16.05
C TYR A 37 -7.61 0.16 -16.17
N LEU A 38 -7.81 -0.84 -15.31
CA LEU A 38 -7.08 -2.10 -15.43
C LEU A 38 -7.44 -2.89 -16.67
N GLY A 39 -8.73 -2.94 -17.06
CA GLY A 39 -9.14 -3.57 -18.31
C GLY A 39 -8.44 -2.92 -19.50
N LEU A 40 -8.30 -1.60 -19.47
CA LEU A 40 -7.57 -0.83 -20.46
C LEU A 40 -6.05 -1.08 -20.41
N ALA A 41 -5.44 -1.13 -19.23
CA ALA A 41 -4.02 -1.47 -19.07
C ALA A 41 -3.72 -2.89 -19.57
N HIS A 42 -4.59 -3.86 -19.26
CA HIS A 42 -4.48 -5.22 -19.76
C HIS A 42 -4.59 -5.28 -21.28
N LYS A 43 -5.56 -4.58 -21.86
CA LYS A 43 -5.69 -4.46 -23.33
C LYS A 43 -4.43 -3.88 -23.96
N ALA A 44 -3.78 -2.92 -23.31
CA ALA A 44 -2.51 -2.36 -23.78
C ALA A 44 -1.37 -3.39 -23.75
N ASP A 45 -1.36 -4.27 -22.76
CA ASP A 45 -0.35 -5.33 -22.64
C ASP A 45 -0.58 -6.48 -23.63
N THR A 46 -1.85 -6.82 -23.93
CA THR A 46 -2.18 -8.02 -24.74
C THR A 46 -2.48 -7.74 -26.20
N THR A 47 -3.13 -6.61 -26.50
CA THR A 47 -3.65 -6.24 -27.82
C THR A 47 -3.50 -4.72 -28.06
N PRO A 48 -2.28 -4.17 -27.99
CA PRO A 48 -2.05 -2.72 -28.07
C PRO A 48 -2.57 -2.09 -29.36
N GLU A 49 -2.58 -2.83 -30.47
CA GLU A 49 -3.10 -2.38 -31.76
C GLU A 49 -4.61 -2.12 -31.77
N GLN A 50 -5.35 -2.64 -30.80
CA GLN A 50 -6.80 -2.44 -30.66
C GLN A 50 -7.14 -1.19 -29.82
N LEU A 51 -6.15 -0.51 -29.25
CA LEU A 51 -6.36 0.70 -28.49
C LEU A 51 -6.79 1.85 -29.40
N THR A 52 -7.91 2.47 -29.04
CA THR A 52 -8.36 3.74 -29.62
C THR A 52 -7.45 4.90 -29.19
N VAL A 53 -7.52 6.02 -29.91
CA VAL A 53 -6.77 7.24 -29.56
C VAL A 53 -7.16 7.75 -28.17
N GLN A 54 -8.44 7.64 -27.80
CA GLN A 54 -8.96 8.03 -26.49
C GLN A 54 -8.39 7.14 -25.37
N GLU A 55 -8.38 5.84 -25.59
CA GLU A 55 -7.81 4.86 -24.66
C GLU A 55 -6.30 5.10 -24.43
N GLN A 56 -5.54 5.39 -25.50
CA GLN A 56 -4.12 5.77 -25.40
C GLN A 56 -3.93 7.09 -24.64
N ALA A 57 -4.82 8.07 -24.85
CA ALA A 57 -4.79 9.34 -24.13
C ALA A 57 -5.05 9.17 -22.62
N ILE A 58 -5.89 8.19 -22.22
CA ILE A 58 -6.15 7.85 -20.82
C ILE A 58 -4.92 7.18 -20.20
N LEU A 59 -4.34 6.18 -20.88
CA LEU A 59 -3.17 5.45 -20.40
C LEU A 59 -1.90 6.31 -20.31
N SER A 60 -1.82 7.37 -21.12
CA SER A 60 -0.71 8.33 -21.07
C SER A 60 -0.85 9.39 -19.99
N GLN A 61 -1.98 9.43 -19.26
CA GLN A 61 -2.12 10.34 -18.12
C GLN A 61 -1.11 10.00 -17.01
N PRO A 62 -0.63 11.00 -16.26
CA PRO A 62 0.38 10.78 -15.24
C PRO A 62 -0.18 9.97 -14.08
N PHE A 63 0.72 9.28 -13.39
CA PHE A 63 0.45 8.80 -12.04
C PHE A 63 0.65 9.96 -11.06
N VAL A 64 -0.28 10.12 -10.14
CA VAL A 64 -0.30 11.20 -9.14
C VAL A 64 -0.41 10.61 -7.73
N PRO A 65 0.00 11.34 -6.68
CA PRO A 65 -0.05 10.83 -5.33
C PRO A 65 -1.50 10.57 -4.89
N TYR A 66 -1.74 9.41 -4.26
CA TYR A 66 -3.07 8.97 -3.86
C TYR A 66 -3.60 9.73 -2.64
N ASN A 67 -2.77 9.88 -1.59
CA ASN A 67 -3.19 10.48 -0.33
C ASN A 67 -2.26 11.63 0.06
N LEU A 68 -2.72 12.86 -0.15
CA LEU A 68 -1.96 14.07 0.18
C LEU A 68 -1.90 14.37 1.68
N ASP A 69 -2.71 13.69 2.50
CA ASP A 69 -2.62 13.74 3.97
C ASP A 69 -1.56 12.77 4.53
N ALA A 70 -1.04 11.86 3.70
CA ALA A 70 0.07 10.96 4.01
C ALA A 70 1.41 11.46 3.44
N TRP A 71 2.47 10.66 3.50
CA TRP A 71 3.81 11.05 2.99
C TRP A 71 3.84 11.38 1.49
N ASP A 72 2.81 10.99 0.75
CA ASP A 72 2.58 11.37 -0.64
C ASP A 72 2.36 12.87 -0.85
N GLY A 73 1.82 13.59 0.15
CA GLY A 73 1.78 15.06 0.17
C GLY A 73 3.13 15.72 0.53
N TYR A 74 4.08 14.95 1.06
CA TYR A 74 5.34 15.45 1.64
C TYR A 74 6.57 14.81 0.99
N GLY A 75 6.54 14.63 -0.34
CA GLY A 75 7.56 13.90 -1.09
C GLY A 75 9.01 14.34 -0.82
N SER A 76 9.28 15.64 -0.71
CA SER A 76 10.64 16.13 -0.39
C SER A 76 11.13 15.69 0.99
N ALA A 77 10.25 15.68 2.00
CA ALA A 77 10.59 15.24 3.35
C ALA A 77 10.77 13.71 3.39
N ARG A 78 9.92 12.95 2.69
CA ARG A 78 10.06 11.50 2.54
C ARG A 78 11.43 11.14 1.99
N GLU A 79 11.83 11.78 0.89
CA GLU A 79 13.12 11.51 0.24
C GLU A 79 14.30 11.88 1.15
N LEU A 80 14.21 12.95 1.94
CA LEU A 80 15.27 13.28 2.89
C LEU A 80 15.47 12.15 3.91
N LEU A 81 14.37 11.63 4.48
CA LEU A 81 14.42 10.55 5.45
C LEU A 81 14.92 9.24 4.84
N LEU A 82 14.37 8.82 3.70
CA LEU A 82 14.74 7.57 3.03
C LEU A 82 16.22 7.59 2.61
N ASN A 83 16.70 8.70 2.05
CA ASN A 83 18.11 8.82 1.67
C ASN A 83 19.04 8.86 2.89
N ALA A 84 18.62 9.45 4.01
CA ALA A 84 19.39 9.39 5.26
C ALA A 84 19.50 7.95 5.79
N ALA A 85 18.38 7.21 5.83
CA ALA A 85 18.37 5.81 6.24
C ALA A 85 19.25 4.93 5.34
N LYS A 86 19.17 5.15 4.02
CA LYS A 86 20.01 4.46 3.03
C LYS A 86 21.49 4.74 3.23
N LYS A 87 21.89 6.02 3.37
CA LYS A 87 23.28 6.43 3.59
C LYS A 87 23.88 5.82 4.85
N LEU A 88 23.07 5.63 5.88
CA LEU A 88 23.47 5.02 7.15
C LEU A 88 23.45 3.48 7.12
N ASN A 89 23.12 2.87 5.97
CA ASN A 89 23.00 1.43 5.75
C ASN A 89 22.18 0.72 6.84
N LYS A 90 21.01 1.28 7.17
CA LYS A 90 20.13 0.76 8.22
C LYS A 90 19.16 -0.26 7.67
N ASN A 91 18.84 -1.27 8.48
CA ASN A 91 17.69 -2.13 8.26
C ASN A 91 16.43 -1.38 8.74
N LEU A 92 15.87 -0.55 7.86
CA LEU A 92 14.73 0.30 8.19
C LEU A 92 13.42 -0.50 8.12
N VAL A 93 12.65 -0.44 9.20
CA VAL A 93 11.26 -0.89 9.26
C VAL A 93 10.41 0.29 9.69
N VAL A 94 9.45 0.69 8.85
CA VAL A 94 8.48 1.74 9.17
C VAL A 94 7.19 1.07 9.66
N LEU A 95 6.65 1.58 10.76
CA LEU A 95 5.34 1.17 11.28
C LEU A 95 4.34 2.31 11.10
N SER A 96 3.17 1.99 10.57
CA SER A 96 2.15 2.96 10.15
C SER A 96 0.72 2.50 10.49
N GLY A 97 -0.26 3.37 10.33
CA GLY A 97 -1.68 3.10 10.53
C GLY A 97 -2.54 4.12 9.79
N ASP A 98 -3.41 4.82 10.52
CA ASP A 98 -4.29 5.93 10.10
C ASP A 98 -5.35 5.59 9.04
N THR A 99 -4.94 4.98 7.92
CA THR A 99 -5.77 4.63 6.76
C THR A 99 -6.82 3.53 7.00
N HIS A 100 -6.88 2.95 8.20
CA HIS A 100 -7.79 1.87 8.63
C HIS A 100 -7.69 0.54 7.86
N ASN A 101 -6.75 0.39 6.94
CA ASN A 101 -6.51 -0.82 6.16
C ASN A 101 -5.15 -1.43 6.54
N ALA A 102 -4.95 -2.73 6.31
CA ALA A 102 -3.63 -3.35 6.50
C ALA A 102 -2.78 -3.19 5.23
N TRP A 103 -1.49 -2.92 5.37
CA TRP A 103 -0.58 -2.75 4.23
C TRP A 103 0.82 -3.28 4.51
N ALA A 104 1.49 -3.77 3.47
CA ALA A 104 2.94 -3.99 3.51
C ALA A 104 3.58 -3.55 2.18
N SER A 105 4.62 -2.75 2.28
CA SER A 105 5.30 -2.17 1.11
C SER A 105 6.81 -2.27 1.23
N ASN A 106 7.48 -2.44 0.08
CA ASN A 106 8.89 -2.15 -0.03
C ASN A 106 9.07 -0.63 -0.08
N LEU A 107 10.07 -0.09 0.63
CA LEU A 107 10.37 1.33 0.58
C LEU A 107 11.54 1.58 -0.34
N THR A 108 11.27 2.29 -1.44
CA THR A 108 12.29 2.74 -2.39
C THR A 108 12.40 4.27 -2.39
N ASN A 109 13.60 4.80 -2.57
CA ASN A 109 13.77 6.24 -2.82
C ASN A 109 13.39 6.58 -4.26
N LYS A 110 13.41 7.87 -4.60
CA LYS A 110 13.10 8.35 -5.97
C LYS A 110 13.96 7.73 -7.08
N ASN A 111 15.16 7.23 -6.76
CA ASN A 111 16.06 6.58 -7.72
C ASN A 111 15.73 5.09 -7.91
N GLY A 112 14.73 4.56 -7.22
CA GLY A 112 14.37 3.14 -7.23
C GLY A 112 15.25 2.28 -6.33
N GLU A 113 16.08 2.88 -5.47
CA GLU A 113 16.95 2.12 -4.57
C GLU A 113 16.17 1.65 -3.35
N SER A 114 16.29 0.37 -3.01
CA SER A 114 15.68 -0.19 -1.80
C SER A 114 16.33 0.37 -0.52
N VAL A 115 15.47 0.83 0.39
CA VAL A 115 15.81 1.51 1.65
C VAL A 115 15.33 0.75 2.87
N GLY A 116 14.17 0.11 2.81
CA GLY A 116 13.57 -0.61 3.92
C GLY A 116 12.21 -1.19 3.56
N VAL A 117 11.42 -1.50 4.58
CA VAL A 117 10.03 -1.96 4.40
C VAL A 117 9.09 -1.20 5.32
N GLU A 118 7.82 -1.18 4.95
CA GLU A 118 6.73 -0.64 5.75
C GLU A 118 5.73 -1.73 6.09
N PHE A 119 5.32 -1.77 7.37
CA PHE A 119 4.17 -2.51 7.84
C PHE A 119 3.15 -1.52 8.38
N ALA A 120 1.93 -1.56 7.88
CA ALA A 120 0.84 -0.70 8.33
C ALA A 120 -0.31 -1.56 8.87
N THR A 121 -0.83 -1.18 10.04
CA THR A 121 -1.89 -1.91 10.72
C THR A 121 -3.25 -1.45 10.20
N SER A 122 -4.21 -2.38 10.15
CA SER A 122 -5.62 -2.02 10.05
C SER A 122 -6.04 -1.21 11.28
N SER A 123 -7.23 -0.61 11.22
CA SER A 123 -7.88 -0.12 12.43
C SER A 123 -8.29 -1.26 13.36
N VAL A 124 -8.45 -0.94 14.65
CA VAL A 124 -9.10 -1.83 15.62
C VAL A 124 -10.60 -1.93 15.33
N SER A 125 -11.25 -0.82 14.98
CA SER A 125 -12.71 -0.77 14.77
C SER A 125 -13.19 0.20 13.67
N SER A 126 -12.44 1.26 13.35
CA SER A 126 -12.86 2.22 12.33
C SER A 126 -13.04 1.56 10.94
N PRO A 127 -14.02 1.98 10.12
CA PRO A 127 -14.20 1.42 8.80
C PRO A 127 -13.05 1.79 7.84
N GLY A 128 -12.82 0.90 6.87
CA GLY A 128 -11.78 1.00 5.86
C GLY A 128 -12.41 1.16 4.48
N PHE A 129 -11.76 0.62 3.45
CA PHE A 129 -12.27 0.82 2.09
C PHE A 129 -13.61 0.17 1.82
N GLU A 130 -13.99 -0.88 2.52
CA GLU A 130 -15.28 -1.54 2.35
C GLU A 130 -16.49 -0.62 2.61
N GLU A 131 -16.34 0.38 3.49
CA GLU A 131 -17.39 1.37 3.75
C GLU A 131 -17.46 2.43 2.65
N TYR A 132 -16.29 2.87 2.16
CA TYR A 132 -16.20 3.94 1.16
C TYR A 132 -16.34 3.45 -0.29
N LEU A 133 -16.11 2.16 -0.53
CA LEU A 133 -16.20 1.48 -1.82
C LEU A 133 -17.09 0.22 -1.70
N PRO A 134 -18.36 0.33 -1.27
CA PRO A 134 -19.20 -0.82 -0.92
C PRO A 134 -19.52 -1.73 -2.11
N ASN A 135 -19.39 -1.22 -3.33
CA ASN A 135 -19.63 -1.98 -4.57
C ASN A 135 -18.36 -2.63 -5.14
N THR A 136 -17.21 -2.51 -4.45
CA THR A 136 -15.95 -3.10 -4.89
C THR A 136 -15.61 -4.30 -4.01
N PRO A 137 -15.56 -5.53 -4.55
CA PRO A 137 -15.15 -6.69 -3.77
C PRO A 137 -13.74 -6.51 -3.18
N PRO A 138 -13.51 -6.81 -1.89
CA PRO A 138 -12.21 -6.63 -1.24
C PRO A 138 -11.02 -7.26 -1.98
N ALA A 139 -11.19 -8.50 -2.47
CA ALA A 139 -10.16 -9.21 -3.21
C ALA A 139 -9.81 -8.51 -4.54
N THR A 140 -10.80 -7.92 -5.21
CA THR A 140 -10.58 -7.13 -6.42
C THR A 140 -9.77 -5.89 -6.10
N LEU A 141 -10.14 -5.13 -5.06
CA LEU A 141 -9.40 -3.93 -4.65
C LEU A 141 -7.95 -4.25 -4.27
N GLN A 142 -7.74 -5.33 -3.51
CA GLN A 142 -6.41 -5.82 -3.17
C GLN A 142 -5.58 -6.11 -4.42
N SER A 143 -6.10 -6.94 -5.33
CA SER A 143 -5.40 -7.28 -6.57
C SER A 143 -5.06 -6.03 -7.38
N VAL A 144 -6.02 -5.12 -7.52
CA VAL A 144 -5.87 -3.91 -8.31
C VAL A 144 -4.79 -2.98 -7.75
N LEU A 145 -4.83 -2.68 -6.45
CA LEU A 145 -3.88 -1.77 -5.85
C LEU A 145 -2.46 -2.36 -5.84
N THR A 146 -2.32 -3.66 -5.56
CA THR A 146 -1.01 -4.34 -5.63
C THR A 146 -0.44 -4.42 -7.04
N GLN A 147 -1.28 -4.39 -8.08
CA GLN A 147 -0.83 -4.36 -9.47
C GLN A 147 -0.41 -2.96 -9.92
N LEU A 148 -1.14 -1.92 -9.49
CA LEU A 148 -0.88 -0.54 -9.91
C LEU A 148 0.24 0.13 -9.13
N ILE A 149 0.38 -0.17 -7.84
CA ILE A 149 1.33 0.48 -6.96
C ILE A 149 2.59 -0.37 -6.84
N THR A 150 3.65 0.04 -7.52
CA THR A 150 4.91 -0.73 -7.64
C THR A 150 5.51 -1.21 -6.30
N ASP A 151 5.48 -0.34 -5.28
CA ASP A 151 6.09 -0.62 -3.99
C ASP A 151 5.21 -1.51 -3.09
N LEU A 152 3.90 -1.60 -3.36
CA LEU A 152 2.92 -2.29 -2.51
C LEU A 152 2.96 -3.80 -2.74
N GLN A 153 3.13 -4.57 -1.67
CA GLN A 153 3.25 -6.04 -1.74
C GLN A 153 2.03 -6.75 -1.17
N TYR A 154 1.38 -6.15 -0.17
CA TYR A 154 0.20 -6.72 0.47
C TYR A 154 -0.73 -5.60 0.92
N MET A 155 -2.04 -5.85 0.83
CA MET A 155 -3.03 -5.00 1.45
C MET A 155 -4.28 -5.80 1.83
N ASN A 156 -4.93 -5.45 2.94
CA ASN A 156 -6.26 -5.96 3.34
C ASN A 156 -7.24 -4.78 3.49
N PRO A 157 -8.32 -4.70 2.70
CA PRO A 157 -9.16 -3.50 2.67
C PRO A 157 -10.28 -3.50 3.70
N ASN A 158 -10.56 -4.63 4.37
CA ASN A 158 -11.85 -4.83 5.02
C ASN A 158 -11.79 -5.46 6.41
N GLN A 159 -10.71 -6.15 6.78
CA GLN A 159 -10.62 -6.81 8.08
C GLN A 159 -10.05 -5.88 9.16
N ARG A 160 -10.54 -6.03 10.39
CA ARG A 160 -10.17 -5.23 11.57
C ARG A 160 -9.34 -6.04 12.54
N GLY A 161 -8.50 -5.38 13.31
CA GLY A 161 -7.62 -6.04 14.26
C GLY A 161 -6.36 -5.24 14.55
N TYR A 162 -5.24 -5.93 14.68
CA TYR A 162 -3.94 -5.34 15.06
C TYR A 162 -2.79 -6.09 14.38
N MET A 163 -1.57 -5.54 14.46
CA MET A 163 -0.36 -6.23 14.03
C MET A 163 0.49 -6.69 15.23
N ILE A 164 1.20 -7.80 15.07
CA ILE A 164 2.28 -8.24 15.96
C ILE A 164 3.59 -8.10 15.19
N ILE A 165 4.59 -7.43 15.79
CA ILE A 165 5.94 -7.30 15.22
C ILE A 165 6.91 -8.13 16.05
N THR A 166 7.59 -9.07 15.38
CA THR A 166 8.65 -9.88 15.98
C THR A 166 9.99 -9.52 15.33
N ALA A 167 10.85 -8.81 16.07
CA ALA A 167 12.18 -8.40 15.61
C ALA A 167 13.27 -9.29 16.24
N LYS A 168 14.00 -10.02 15.39
CA LYS A 168 15.17 -10.85 15.73
C LYS A 168 16.41 -10.31 15.02
N PRO A 169 17.65 -10.65 15.43
CA PRO A 169 18.86 -10.18 14.74
C PRO A 169 18.91 -10.49 13.23
N GLU A 170 18.26 -11.54 12.76
CA GLU A 170 18.25 -12.03 11.38
C GLU A 170 17.04 -11.52 10.57
N SER A 171 15.91 -11.23 11.21
CA SER A 171 14.66 -10.88 10.54
C SER A 171 13.75 -9.97 11.38
N CYS A 172 12.93 -9.17 10.71
CA CYS A 172 11.80 -8.48 11.32
C CYS A 172 10.52 -8.95 10.61
N GLN A 173 9.56 -9.49 11.37
CA GLN A 173 8.33 -10.09 10.86
C GLN A 173 7.11 -9.33 11.38
N SER A 174 6.11 -9.19 10.53
CA SER A 174 4.77 -8.74 10.87
C SER A 174 3.75 -9.83 10.64
N GLU A 175 2.85 -9.99 11.60
CA GLU A 175 1.65 -10.81 11.52
C GLU A 175 0.44 -9.91 11.74
N TRP A 176 -0.51 -9.91 10.80
CA TRP A 176 -1.78 -9.21 10.98
C TRP A 176 -2.79 -10.15 11.62
N VAL A 177 -3.27 -9.80 12.82
CA VAL A 177 -4.27 -10.57 13.55
C VAL A 177 -5.61 -9.88 13.35
N PHE A 178 -6.55 -10.57 12.73
CA PHE A 178 -7.88 -10.05 12.45
C PHE A 178 -8.93 -10.66 13.37
N VAL A 179 -9.96 -9.88 13.69
CA VAL A 179 -11.12 -10.32 14.49
C VAL A 179 -12.34 -10.55 13.60
N SER A 180 -13.19 -11.51 13.98
CA SER A 180 -14.38 -11.87 13.21
C SER A 180 -15.48 -10.79 13.25
N ASP A 181 -15.51 -9.98 14.30
CA ASP A 181 -16.54 -8.97 14.53
C ASP A 181 -16.03 -7.89 15.51
N ILE A 182 -16.50 -6.65 15.35
CA ILE A 182 -16.12 -5.49 16.19
C ILE A 182 -17.28 -4.91 17.00
N LEU A 183 -18.50 -5.42 16.80
CA LEU A 183 -19.74 -4.98 17.42
C LEU A 183 -20.20 -5.91 18.54
N ILE A 184 -19.71 -7.16 18.58
CA ILE A 184 -20.04 -8.15 19.63
C ILE A 184 -18.82 -8.51 20.49
N GLN A 185 -19.06 -8.82 21.77
CA GLN A 185 -17.99 -9.18 22.72
C GLN A 185 -17.44 -10.60 22.53
N THR A 186 -18.22 -11.49 21.92
CA THR A 186 -17.79 -12.86 21.62
C THR A 186 -17.37 -12.92 20.15
N TYR A 187 -16.07 -12.79 19.92
CA TYR A 187 -15.46 -12.86 18.59
C TYR A 187 -14.31 -13.87 18.61
N SER A 188 -13.93 -14.36 17.44
CA SER A 188 -12.68 -15.11 17.24
C SER A 188 -11.61 -14.21 16.63
N SER A 189 -10.35 -14.59 16.78
CA SER A 189 -9.24 -13.95 16.08
C SER A 189 -8.43 -14.97 15.30
N GLU A 190 -7.93 -14.57 14.14
CA GLU A 190 -7.05 -15.38 13.31
C GLU A 190 -5.85 -14.57 12.83
N VAL A 191 -4.71 -15.25 12.64
CA VAL A 191 -3.57 -14.64 11.94
C VAL A 191 -3.86 -14.71 10.45
N GLY A 192 -3.93 -13.54 9.81
CA GLY A 192 -4.02 -13.41 8.36
C GLY A 192 -2.65 -13.56 7.70
N GLN A 193 -2.23 -12.54 6.94
CA GLN A 193 -0.94 -12.55 6.27
C GLN A 193 0.22 -12.52 7.30
N THR A 194 1.33 -13.14 6.95
CA THR A 194 2.62 -12.98 7.62
C THR A 194 3.64 -12.55 6.59
N LEU A 195 4.37 -11.47 6.86
CA LEU A 195 5.45 -11.00 5.99
C LEU A 195 6.67 -10.64 6.81
N LYS A 196 7.85 -10.85 6.25
CA LYS A 196 9.12 -10.55 6.92
C LYS A 196 10.10 -9.85 6.01
N VAL A 197 11.10 -9.23 6.62
CA VAL A 197 12.30 -8.73 5.96
C VAL A 197 13.52 -9.35 6.63
N LEU A 198 14.47 -9.81 5.83
CA LEU A 198 15.77 -10.28 6.32
C LEU A 198 16.73 -9.12 6.46
N ALA A 199 17.59 -9.18 7.48
CA ALA A 199 18.57 -8.13 7.72
C ALA A 199 19.53 -7.99 6.52
N GLY A 200 19.64 -6.77 5.99
CA GLY A 200 20.47 -6.41 4.85
C GLY A 200 19.75 -6.46 3.50
N GLU A 201 18.55 -7.05 3.42
CA GLU A 201 17.84 -7.19 2.14
C GLU A 201 16.92 -6.01 1.80
N ASN A 202 16.37 -5.32 2.82
CA ASN A 202 15.42 -4.21 2.65
C ASN A 202 14.26 -4.53 1.67
N LYS A 203 13.85 -5.80 1.64
CA LYS A 203 12.77 -6.30 0.78
C LYS A 203 11.91 -7.30 1.53
N LEU A 204 10.60 -7.18 1.35
CA LEU A 204 9.62 -8.09 1.90
C LEU A 204 9.73 -9.49 1.29
N ARG A 205 9.45 -10.48 2.12
CA ARG A 205 9.42 -11.91 1.85
C ARG A 205 8.20 -12.52 2.54
N ASP A 206 7.63 -13.54 1.92
CA ASP A 206 6.76 -14.50 2.60
C ASP A 206 7.60 -15.34 3.60
#